data_AF-A0A9X2WNT3-F1
#
_entry.id   AF-A0A9X2WNT3-F1
#
_cell.length_a   1.000
_cell.length_b   1.000
_cell.length_c   1.000
_cell.angle_alpha   90.00
_cell.angle_beta   90.00
_cell.angle_gamma   90.00
#
_symmetry.space_group_name_H-M   'P 1'
#
loop_
_entity.id
_entity.type
_entity.pdbx_description
1 polymer ?
#
loop_
_entity_poly.entity_id
_entity_poly.type
_entity_poly.pdbx_seq_one_letter_code
_entity_poly.pdbx_strand_id
1 'polypeptide(L)'
;VLGSAPTMSSECSIDKQPEDSLWRVATAKHKSWHTNIFGAMLAIYDANPNAFAQQKINMLMADAKLNCPSQEILDQYQDAQADKMKFDDLVALHSGS
;
A
#
# COMPACT_ATOMS: atom_id res chain seq x y z
N VAL A 1 25.53 -30.66 14.68
CA VAL A 1 25.38 -29.33 15.33
C VAL A 1 25.76 -28.28 14.30
N LEU A 2 24.75 -27.56 13.80
CA LEU A 2 24.56 -26.10 13.97
C LEU A 2 25.34 -25.24 12.95
N GLY A 3 24.60 -24.40 12.22
CA GLY A 3 25.18 -23.36 11.37
C GLY A 3 24.19 -22.66 10.45
N SER A 4 23.04 -22.24 10.96
CA SER A 4 22.13 -21.31 10.27
C SER A 4 22.83 -19.96 10.07
N ALA A 5 22.77 -19.40 8.85
CA ALA A 5 23.00 -17.97 8.63
C ALA A 5 21.65 -17.28 8.36
N PRO A 6 21.43 -16.06 8.88
CA PRO A 6 20.11 -15.45 8.94
C PRO A 6 19.68 -14.86 7.60
N THR A 7 18.38 -14.98 7.35
CA THR A 7 17.57 -14.28 6.35
C THR A 7 18.04 -12.84 6.13
N MET A 8 18.56 -12.52 4.94
CA MET A 8 18.50 -11.16 4.41
C MET A 8 17.02 -10.85 4.18
N SER A 9 16.32 -10.38 5.20
CA SER A 9 15.06 -9.67 5.01
C SER A 9 15.40 -8.36 4.31
N SER A 10 15.54 -8.42 2.98
CA SER A 10 15.53 -7.23 2.15
C SER A 10 14.23 -6.49 2.48
N GLU A 11 14.33 -5.36 3.17
CA GLU A 11 13.21 -4.43 3.31
C GLU A 11 12.72 -4.14 1.88
N CYS A 12 11.59 -4.74 1.52
CA CYS A 12 11.07 -4.63 0.18
C CYS A 12 10.59 -3.19 0.01
N SER A 13 11.20 -2.45 -0.92
CA SER A 13 10.81 -1.08 -1.25
C SER A 13 10.08 -1.03 -2.58
N ILE A 14 9.06 -0.19 -2.67
CA ILE A 14 8.34 0.09 -3.92
C ILE A 14 9.02 1.27 -4.62
N ASP A 15 9.49 1.02 -5.84
CA ASP A 15 9.97 2.09 -6.73
C ASP A 15 8.78 2.98 -7.13
N LYS A 16 8.89 4.27 -6.84
CA LYS A 16 7.93 5.30 -7.26
C LYS A 16 8.66 6.58 -7.65
N GLN A 17 8.10 7.33 -8.57
CA GLN A 17 8.52 8.69 -8.88
C GLN A 17 7.78 9.71 -7.99
N PRO A 18 8.32 10.93 -7.81
CA PRO A 18 7.67 11.98 -7.02
C PRO A 18 6.26 12.35 -7.51
N GLU A 19 6.00 12.23 -8.81
CA GLU A 19 4.70 12.47 -9.43
C GLU A 19 3.74 11.28 -9.43
N ASP A 20 4.19 10.09 -9.00
CA ASP A 20 3.32 8.91 -8.99
C ASP A 20 2.23 9.07 -7.93
N SER A 21 0.98 8.85 -8.37
CA SER A 21 -0.15 8.71 -7.45
C SER A 21 -0.20 7.32 -6.83
N LEU A 22 -0.87 7.19 -5.68
CA LEU A 22 -1.14 5.89 -5.06
C LEU A 22 -1.79 4.91 -6.05
N TRP A 23 -2.74 5.39 -6.85
CA TRP A 23 -3.40 4.60 -7.88
C TRP A 23 -2.40 4.02 -8.90
N ARG A 24 -1.45 4.84 -9.36
CA ARG A 24 -0.46 4.40 -10.36
C ARG A 24 0.46 3.34 -9.78
N VAL A 25 0.95 3.54 -8.54
CA VAL A 25 1.77 2.56 -7.83
C VAL A 25 1.00 1.24 -7.63
N ALA A 26 -0.24 1.32 -7.17
CA ALA A 26 -1.09 0.14 -6.97
C ALA A 26 -1.39 -0.60 -8.28
N THR A 27 -1.65 0.12 -9.37
CA THR A 27 -1.86 -0.45 -10.71
C THR A 27 -0.63 -1.23 -11.20
N ALA A 28 0.57 -0.79 -10.84
CA ALA A 28 1.79 -1.51 -11.19
C ALA A 28 1.99 -2.79 -10.37
N LYS A 29 1.49 -2.85 -9.14
CA LYS A 29 1.79 -3.94 -8.17
C LYS A 29 0.68 -4.98 -8.00
N HIS A 30 -0.58 -4.61 -8.23
CA HIS A 30 -1.72 -5.46 -7.85
C HIS A 30 -1.65 -6.88 -8.44
N LYS A 31 -1.18 -7.02 -9.69
CA LYS A 31 -1.04 -8.34 -10.34
C LYS A 31 -0.02 -9.22 -9.64
N SER A 32 1.15 -8.67 -9.29
CA SER A 32 2.21 -9.43 -8.60
C SER A 32 1.85 -9.78 -7.16
N TRP A 33 0.95 -9.01 -6.55
CA TRP A 33 0.46 -9.26 -5.19
C TRP A 33 -0.84 -10.05 -5.15
N HIS A 34 -1.36 -10.46 -6.32
CA HIS A 34 -2.63 -11.16 -6.43
C HIS A 34 -3.81 -10.43 -5.78
N THR A 35 -3.81 -9.09 -5.82
CA THR A 35 -4.91 -8.26 -5.32
C THR A 35 -5.64 -7.57 -6.48
N ASN A 36 -6.78 -6.96 -6.16
CA ASN A 36 -7.37 -5.92 -7.01
C ASN A 36 -6.65 -4.56 -6.78
N ILE A 37 -6.94 -3.57 -7.62
CA ILE A 37 -6.27 -2.26 -7.55
C ILE A 37 -6.59 -1.54 -6.23
N PHE A 38 -7.85 -1.57 -5.77
CA PHE A 38 -8.23 -0.95 -4.49
C PHE A 38 -7.56 -1.66 -3.32
N GLY A 39 -7.52 -2.98 -3.34
CA GLY A 39 -6.80 -3.76 -2.35
C GLY A 39 -5.31 -3.43 -2.29
N ALA A 40 -4.65 -3.25 -3.44
CA ALA A 40 -3.26 -2.80 -3.48
C ALA A 40 -3.09 -1.37 -2.92
N MET A 41 -4.01 -0.45 -3.21
CA MET A 41 -3.98 0.91 -2.63
C MET A 41 -4.11 0.88 -1.11
N LEU A 42 -5.06 0.09 -0.59
CA LEU A 42 -5.28 -0.07 0.84
C LEU A 42 -4.09 -0.75 1.53
N ALA A 43 -3.52 -1.78 0.91
CA ALA A 43 -2.35 -2.47 1.43
C ALA A 43 -1.12 -1.54 1.50
N ILE A 44 -0.89 -0.73 0.48
CA ILE A 44 0.19 0.28 0.49
C ILE A 44 -0.07 1.31 1.59
N TYR A 45 -1.31 1.76 1.75
CA TYR A 45 -1.68 2.72 2.78
C TYR A 45 -1.43 2.18 4.20
N ASP A 46 -1.87 0.96 4.47
CA ASP A 46 -1.75 0.29 5.77
C ASP A 46 -0.28 -0.01 6.13
N ALA A 47 0.51 -0.45 5.15
CA ALA A 47 1.93 -0.71 5.33
C ALA A 47 2.78 0.58 5.49
N ASN A 48 2.26 1.73 5.07
CA ASN A 48 3.02 2.98 4.99
C ASN A 48 2.23 4.19 5.52
N PRO A 49 1.75 4.19 6.77
CA PRO A 49 0.91 5.29 7.30
C PRO A 49 1.62 6.65 7.28
N ASN A 50 2.95 6.66 7.39
CA ASN A 50 3.77 7.88 7.37
C ASN A 50 4.07 8.40 5.95
N ALA A 51 3.65 7.70 4.89
CA ALA A 51 3.84 8.14 3.50
C ALA A 51 2.72 9.08 3.00
N PHE A 52 1.67 9.28 3.81
CA PHE A 52 0.47 10.02 3.43
C PHE A 52 0.30 11.25 4.31
N ALA A 53 0.21 12.42 3.66
CA ALA A 53 0.00 13.66 4.39
C ALA A 53 -1.37 13.66 5.07
N GLN A 54 -1.41 14.12 6.33
CA GLN A 54 -2.63 14.19 7.15
C GLN A 54 -3.35 12.83 7.32
N GLN A 55 -2.65 11.71 7.13
CA GLN A 55 -3.24 10.37 7.11
C GLN A 55 -4.39 10.24 6.09
N LYS A 56 -4.31 10.96 4.96
CA LYS A 56 -5.29 10.87 3.88
C LYS A 56 -4.77 9.96 2.78
N ILE A 57 -5.50 8.89 2.47
CA ILE A 57 -5.11 7.89 1.47
C ILE A 57 -4.87 8.48 0.07
N ASN A 58 -5.50 9.61 -0.25
CA ASN A 58 -5.32 10.32 -1.52
C ASN A 58 -4.17 11.35 -1.52
N MET A 59 -3.44 11.51 -0.41
CA MET A 59 -2.33 12.47 -0.27
C MET A 59 -0.97 11.77 -0.11
N LEU A 60 -0.61 10.91 -1.05
CA LEU A 60 0.73 10.32 -1.12
C LEU A 60 1.78 11.42 -1.28
N MET A 61 2.80 11.45 -0.40
CA MET A 61 3.86 12.47 -0.47
C MET A 61 4.89 12.13 -1.54
N ALA A 62 5.35 13.15 -2.24
CA ALA A 62 6.30 13.03 -3.36
C ALA A 62 7.64 12.40 -2.93
N ASP A 63 8.13 12.72 -1.74
CA ASP A 63 9.39 12.23 -1.17
C ASP A 63 9.24 10.98 -0.30
N ALA A 64 8.02 10.47 -0.12
CA ALA A 64 7.79 9.29 0.69
C ALA A 64 8.50 8.05 0.11
N LYS A 65 9.14 7.29 1.00
CA LYS A 65 9.58 5.93 0.70
C LYS A 65 8.44 4.97 1.03
N LEU A 66 8.18 4.05 0.13
CA LEU A 66 7.13 3.05 0.30
C LEU A 66 7.76 1.68 0.49
N ASN A 67 7.36 1.01 1.56
CA ASN A 67 7.65 -0.39 1.83
C ASN A 67 6.55 -1.27 1.24
N CYS A 68 6.92 -2.49 0.86
CA CYS A 68 5.95 -3.49 0.41
C CYS A 68 5.07 -3.93 1.59
N PRO A 69 3.77 -4.13 1.37
CA PRO A 69 2.91 -4.76 2.37
C PRO A 69 3.38 -6.17 2.69
N SER A 70 3.16 -6.62 3.94
CA SER A 70 3.34 -8.02 4.30
C SER A 70 2.27 -8.88 3.64
N GLN A 71 2.52 -10.19 3.54
CA GLN A 71 1.50 -11.12 3.02
C GLN A 71 0.20 -11.06 3.86
N GLU A 72 0.32 -10.91 5.18
CA GLU A 72 -0.81 -10.76 6.10
C GLU A 72 -1.67 -9.53 5.79
N ILE A 73 -1.09 -8.43 5.31
CA ILE A 73 -1.83 -7.25 4.85
C ILE A 73 -2.49 -7.54 3.49
N LEU A 74 -1.77 -8.16 2.57
CA LEU A 74 -2.30 -8.50 1.24
C LEU A 74 -3.51 -9.44 1.32
N ASP A 75 -3.47 -10.41 2.22
CA ASP A 75 -4.55 -11.39 2.41
C ASP A 75 -5.84 -10.76 2.94
N GLN A 76 -5.77 -9.55 3.54
CA GLN A 76 -6.96 -8.80 3.98
C GLN A 76 -7.72 -8.14 2.83
N TYR A 77 -7.09 -7.98 1.67
CA TYR A 77 -7.55 -7.11 0.58
C TYR A 77 -7.77 -7.89 -0.73
N GLN A 78 -8.68 -8.86 -0.67
CA GLN A 78 -8.98 -9.79 -1.76
C GLN A 78 -10.37 -9.57 -2.38
N ASP A 79 -11.26 -8.85 -1.70
CA ASP A 79 -12.63 -8.58 -2.15
C ASP A 79 -12.71 -7.20 -2.80
N ALA A 80 -12.83 -7.18 -4.14
CA ALA A 80 -12.83 -5.94 -4.91
C ALA A 80 -14.00 -5.00 -4.56
N GLN A 81 -15.15 -5.52 -4.14
CA GLN A 81 -16.28 -4.66 -3.76
C GLN A 81 -16.04 -4.07 -2.37
N ALA A 82 -15.62 -4.88 -1.40
CA ALA A 82 -15.31 -4.43 -0.05
C ALA A 82 -14.15 -3.42 -0.04
N ASP A 83 -13.09 -3.70 -0.79
CA ASP A 83 -11.91 -2.84 -0.90
C ASP A 83 -12.25 -1.49 -1.51
N LYS A 84 -13.09 -1.48 -2.56
CA LYS A 84 -13.58 -0.22 -3.13
C LYS A 84 -14.37 0.59 -2.11
N MET A 85 -15.30 -0.04 -1.39
CA MET A 85 -16.10 0.65 -0.36
C MET A 85 -15.20 1.24 0.73
N LYS A 86 -14.25 0.46 1.25
CA LYS A 86 -13.29 0.93 2.27
C LYS A 86 -12.42 2.09 1.76
N PHE A 87 -11.97 2.03 0.51
CA PHE A 87 -11.24 3.13 -0.11
C PHE A 87 -12.10 4.40 -0.20
N ASP A 88 -13.34 4.27 -0.69
CA ASP A 88 -14.26 5.40 -0.81
C ASP A 88 -14.55 6.03 0.57
N ASP A 89 -14.72 5.23 1.62
CA ASP A 89 -14.92 5.69 2.99
C ASP A 89 -13.71 6.50 3.52
N LEU A 90 -12.48 6.03 3.27
CA LEU A 90 -11.26 6.73 3.66
C LEU A 90 -11.11 8.08 2.94
N VAL A 91 -11.54 8.17 1.68
CA VAL A 91 -11.58 9.43 0.93
C VAL A 91 -12.67 10.36 1.49
N ALA A 92 -13.85 9.82 1.77
CA ALA A 92 -15.00 10.58 2.26
C ALA A 92 -14.76 11.17 3.66
N LEU A 93 -14.11 10.42 4.56
CA LEU A 93 -13.82 10.83 5.95
C LEU A 93 -13.12 12.19 6.06
N HIS A 94 -12.38 12.58 5.02
CA HIS A 94 -11.57 13.79 5.02
C HIS A 94 -11.94 14.80 3.92
N SER A 95 -13.06 14.57 3.24
CA SER A 95 -13.61 15.47 2.21
C SER A 95 -14.56 16.55 2.77
N GLY A 96 -14.80 16.56 4.09
CA GLY A 96 -15.76 17.43 4.76
C GLY A 96 -15.16 18.42 5.77
N SER A 97 -14.12 19.17 5.41
CA SER A 97 -13.60 20.30 6.21
C SER A 97 -13.50 21.58 5.39
#